data_AF-A0A7M7PW51-F1
#
_entry.id   AF-A0A7M7PW51-F1
#
_cell.length_a   1.000
_cell.length_b   1.000
_cell.length_c   1.000
_cell.angle_alpha   90.00
_cell.angle_beta   90.00
_cell.angle_gamma   90.00
#
_symmetry.space_group_name_H-M   'P 1'
#
loop_
_entity.id
_entity.type
_entity.pdbx_description
1 polymer ?
#
loop_
_entity_poly.entity_id
_entity_poly.type
_entity_poly.pdbx_seq_one_letter_code
_entity_poly.pdbx_strand_id
1 'polypeptide(L)'
;MINNLGGTSNLEMAIVARSVLQYLSDAGVKVERVYCGCFMTSLEMVGISLTILILDRSGQRASYLDQATSAPAWPSVSHRHGNISLGKELPVLEQASLGSTPVTRKGEKLSNESCKRIKTVLSSVCYRLMESEKLLNDLDTSSGDGDCGSTLRRGAEAMKTWIESEELLSVSHVAGHMSIIAEEAMGGSSGAFYGLFLLAAQQALGYEPGFGVEALRQGMDRIMKYGKAEVGDRTMLDPLDAAYRILKEGHTNNSDSMKTLEDAVNAAEQSAEATAMMAARAGRARYVNPDQLGRPDPGAMAVAIWLRAAHNALRAL
;
A
#
# COMPACT_ATOMS: atom_id res chain seq x y z
N MET A 1 13.35 -1.89 39.24
CA MET A 1 14.36 -1.95 38.16
C MET A 1 14.14 -3.24 37.39
N ILE A 2 14.16 -3.13 36.08
CA ILE A 2 13.94 -4.20 35.10
C ILE A 2 15.19 -4.22 34.26
N ASN A 3 16.07 -5.14 34.59
CA ASN A 3 17.41 -5.20 34.04
C ASN A 3 17.47 -6.23 32.93
N ASN A 4 17.96 -5.81 31.77
CA ASN A 4 18.25 -6.66 30.63
C ASN A 4 19.61 -7.33 30.83
N LEU A 5 19.66 -8.66 30.74
CA LEU A 5 20.90 -9.43 30.89
C LEU A 5 21.80 -9.40 29.64
N GLY A 6 21.34 -8.75 28.56
CA GLY A 6 22.18 -8.35 27.43
C GLY A 6 21.60 -8.72 26.06
N GLY A 7 20.87 -9.83 25.97
CA GLY A 7 20.34 -10.37 24.71
C GLY A 7 18.84 -10.13 24.46
N THR A 8 18.11 -9.54 25.41
CA THR A 8 16.66 -9.31 25.26
C THR A 8 16.40 -8.05 24.44
N SER A 9 15.43 -8.07 23.52
CA SER A 9 15.12 -6.91 22.69
C SER A 9 14.46 -5.78 23.50
N ASN A 10 14.58 -4.54 23.01
CA ASN A 10 13.92 -3.39 23.62
C ASN A 10 12.38 -3.54 23.62
N LEU A 11 11.80 -4.24 22.64
CA LEU A 11 10.37 -4.52 22.57
C LEU A 11 9.93 -5.45 23.71
N GLU A 12 10.66 -6.55 23.92
CA GLU A 12 10.39 -7.49 25.01
C GLU A 12 10.58 -6.83 26.38
N MET A 13 11.63 -6.01 26.53
CA MET A 13 11.85 -5.21 27.75
C MET A 13 10.67 -4.27 28.05
N ALA A 14 10.10 -3.63 27.02
CA ALA A 14 8.92 -2.77 27.18
C ALA A 14 7.66 -3.55 27.56
N ILE A 15 7.44 -4.74 26.97
CA ILE A 15 6.34 -5.65 27.32
C ILE A 15 6.45 -6.06 28.79
N VAL A 16 7.63 -6.52 29.21
CA VAL A 16 7.87 -6.94 30.60
C VAL A 16 7.73 -5.75 31.56
N ALA A 17 8.20 -4.56 31.19
CA ALA A 17 7.99 -3.37 31.99
C ALA A 17 6.51 -3.06 32.24
N ARG A 18 5.69 -3.15 31.19
CA ARG A 18 4.24 -2.99 31.32
C ARG A 18 3.63 -4.07 32.21
N SER A 19 3.96 -5.34 32.00
CA SER A 19 3.41 -6.46 32.77
C SER A 19 3.76 -6.38 34.25
N VAL A 20 5.01 -6.01 34.59
CA VAL A 20 5.46 -5.82 35.97
C VAL A 20 4.72 -4.65 36.63
N LEU A 21 4.58 -3.52 35.93
CA LEU A 21 3.84 -2.38 36.44
C LEU A 21 2.36 -2.72 36.68
N GLN A 22 1.72 -3.44 35.75
CA GLN A 22 0.33 -3.87 35.89
C GLN A 22 0.17 -4.79 37.11
N TYR A 23 1.02 -5.80 37.23
CA TYR A 23 0.99 -6.73 38.36
C TYR A 23 1.14 -6.01 39.72
N LEU A 24 2.08 -5.07 39.81
CA LEU A 24 2.28 -4.27 41.01
C LEU A 24 1.09 -3.36 41.31
N SER A 25 0.50 -2.74 40.29
CA SER A 25 -0.70 -1.92 40.41
C SER A 25 -1.90 -2.72 40.91
N ASP A 26 -2.14 -3.92 40.34
CA ASP A 26 -3.23 -4.81 40.73
C ASP A 26 -3.07 -5.32 42.16
N ALA A 27 -1.83 -5.50 42.62
CA ALA A 27 -1.49 -5.80 44.00
C ALA A 27 -1.58 -4.59 44.95
N GLY A 28 -1.98 -3.41 44.47
CA GLY A 28 -2.09 -2.18 45.27
C GLY A 28 -0.76 -1.52 45.62
N VAL A 29 0.34 -1.91 44.95
CA VAL A 29 1.67 -1.34 45.16
C VAL A 29 1.83 -0.06 44.33
N LYS A 30 2.03 1.08 45.01
CA LYS A 30 2.34 2.34 44.35
C LYS A 30 3.79 2.35 43.86
N VAL A 31 3.99 2.38 42.54
CA VAL A 31 5.32 2.44 41.93
C VAL A 31 5.72 3.90 41.69
N GLU A 32 6.76 4.35 42.37
CA GLU A 32 7.28 5.73 42.27
C GLU A 32 8.38 5.90 41.21
N ARG A 33 9.17 4.85 40.95
CA ARG A 33 10.31 4.88 40.01
C ARG A 33 10.41 3.57 39.24
N VAL A 34 10.66 3.65 37.94
CA VAL A 34 10.95 2.52 37.07
C VAL A 34 12.24 2.79 36.31
N TYR A 35 13.14 1.83 36.39
CA TYR A 35 14.38 1.80 35.62
C TYR A 35 14.32 0.57 34.73
N CYS A 36 14.38 0.75 33.42
CA CYS A 36 14.33 -0.34 32.44
C CYS A 36 15.50 -0.17 31.46
N GLY A 37 16.37 -1.18 31.34
CA GLY A 37 17.57 -1.09 30.52
C GLY A 37 18.64 -2.10 30.91
N CYS A 38 19.84 -1.96 30.32
CA CYS A 38 21.00 -2.79 30.62
C CYS A 38 21.82 -2.14 31.74
N PHE A 39 21.70 -2.65 32.97
CA PHE A 39 22.44 -2.14 34.14
C PHE A 39 23.52 -3.12 34.58
N MET A 40 23.21 -4.41 34.59
CA MET A 40 24.13 -5.50 34.91
C MET A 40 23.87 -6.69 33.98
N THR A 41 24.71 -6.84 32.96
CA THR A 41 24.55 -7.86 31.93
C THR A 41 25.34 -9.13 32.23
N SER A 42 24.99 -10.21 31.53
CA SER A 42 25.75 -11.45 31.42
C SER A 42 26.04 -11.70 29.93
N LEU A 43 26.93 -10.89 29.35
CA LEU A 43 27.24 -10.88 27.91
C LEU A 43 25.98 -10.68 27.07
N GLU A 44 25.61 -11.68 26.25
CA GLU A 44 24.46 -11.69 25.34
C GLU A 44 23.33 -12.58 25.85
N MET A 45 23.29 -12.86 27.16
CA MET A 45 22.24 -13.69 27.75
C MET A 45 20.86 -13.08 27.48
N VAL A 46 20.00 -13.85 26.83
CA VAL A 46 18.58 -13.53 26.68
C VAL A 46 17.90 -13.80 28.02
N GLY A 47 17.68 -12.75 28.78
CA GLY A 47 17.08 -12.86 30.10
C GLY A 47 16.88 -11.51 30.78
N ILE A 48 16.05 -11.52 31.81
CA ILE A 48 15.63 -10.32 32.53
C ILE A 48 15.75 -10.60 34.02
N SER A 49 16.23 -9.63 34.78
CA SER A 49 16.16 -9.66 36.24
C SER A 49 15.32 -8.50 36.77
N LEU A 50 14.44 -8.80 37.73
CA LEU A 50 13.59 -7.82 38.39
C LEU A 50 14.14 -7.52 39.78
N THR A 51 14.29 -6.23 40.07
CA THR A 51 14.70 -5.75 41.41
C THR A 51 13.67 -4.76 41.92
N ILE A 52 13.07 -5.06 43.06
CA ILE A 52 12.10 -4.21 43.75
C ILE A 52 12.79 -3.60 44.96
N LEU A 53 12.75 -2.26 45.07
CA LEU A 53 13.27 -1.52 46.22
C LEU A 53 12.11 -0.81 46.90
N ILE A 54 11.86 -1.13 48.17
CA ILE A 54 10.87 -0.43 48.99
C ILE A 54 11.42 0.95 49.33
N LEU A 55 10.62 2.00 49.13
CA LEU A 55 11.00 3.37 49.47
C LEU A 55 10.50 3.74 50.87
N ASP A 56 11.25 4.59 51.57
CA ASP A 56 10.83 5.14 52.87
C ASP A 56 9.74 6.20 52.69
N ARG A 57 8.89 6.35 53.71
CA ARG A 57 7.81 7.36 53.69
C ARG A 57 8.32 8.80 53.65
N SER A 58 9.54 9.05 54.13
CA SER A 58 10.18 10.37 54.06
C SER A 58 10.66 10.76 52.66
N GLY A 59 10.68 9.82 51.70
CA GLY A 59 11.14 10.07 50.33
C GLY A 59 12.66 10.23 50.21
N GLN A 60 13.43 10.00 51.28
CA GLN A 60 14.86 10.24 51.32
C GLN A 60 15.62 9.28 50.39
N ARG A 61 15.24 7.99 50.37
CA ARG A 61 15.85 6.98 49.50
C ARG A 61 15.56 7.24 48.03
N ALA A 62 14.37 7.73 47.70
CA ALA A 62 14.04 8.15 46.34
C ALA A 62 14.92 9.33 45.91
N SER A 63 15.07 10.33 46.79
CA SER A 63 15.94 11.49 46.55
C SER A 63 17.39 11.09 46.26
N TYR A 64 17.95 10.12 46.99
CA TYR A 64 19.30 9.63 46.73
C TYR A 64 19.48 8.98 45.35
N LEU A 65 18.46 8.28 44.85
CA LEU A 65 18.51 7.68 43.50
C LEU A 65 18.45 8.73 42.38
N ASP A 66 17.83 9.88 42.66
CA ASP A 66 17.64 10.98 41.72
C ASP A 66 18.81 12.00 41.75
N GLN A 67 19.81 11.82 42.63
CA GLN A 67 20.97 12.72 42.70
C GLN A 67 21.83 12.64 41.45
N ALA A 68 22.39 13.78 41.04
CA ALA A 68 23.32 13.84 39.94
C ALA A 68 24.55 12.96 40.24
N THR A 69 24.96 12.18 39.26
CA THR A 69 26.11 11.27 39.36
C THR A 69 26.91 11.31 38.07
N SER A 70 28.21 11.04 38.17
CA SER A 70 29.09 10.84 37.02
C SER A 70 29.13 9.39 36.55
N ALA A 71 28.30 8.50 37.12
CA ALA A 71 28.22 7.11 36.71
C ALA A 71 27.68 6.98 35.26
N PRO A 72 28.44 6.40 34.32
CA PRO A 72 28.15 6.52 32.88
C PRO A 72 26.88 5.78 32.43
N ALA A 73 26.48 4.74 33.14
CA ALA A 73 25.31 3.91 32.81
C ALA A 73 24.12 4.14 33.75
N TRP A 74 24.21 5.10 34.69
CA TRP A 74 23.07 5.44 35.52
C TRP A 74 22.07 6.25 34.69
N PRO A 75 20.78 5.88 34.66
CA PRO A 75 19.81 6.55 33.82
C PRO A 75 19.64 7.99 34.31
N SER A 76 19.80 8.95 33.39
CA SER A 76 19.54 10.36 33.71
C SER A 76 18.06 10.53 34.04
N VAL A 77 17.75 10.90 35.28
CA VAL A 77 16.36 11.10 35.73
C VAL A 77 15.87 12.46 35.24
N SER A 78 15.56 12.57 33.96
CA SER A 78 15.07 13.81 33.33
C SER A 78 13.61 14.13 33.67
N HIS A 79 12.90 13.22 34.35
CA HIS A 79 11.49 13.40 34.72
C HIS A 79 11.31 13.32 36.23
N ARG A 80 11.22 14.50 36.85
CA ARG A 80 10.70 14.67 38.21
C ARG A 80 9.17 14.65 38.17
N HIS A 81 8.58 13.76 38.97
CA HIS A 81 7.18 13.72 39.38
C HIS A 81 6.13 13.28 38.37
N GLY A 82 5.33 12.32 38.81
CA GLY A 82 4.06 11.90 38.23
C GLY A 82 3.77 10.48 38.71
N ASN A 83 2.56 10.21 39.21
CA ASN A 83 2.12 8.83 39.39
C ASN A 83 2.36 8.11 38.07
N ILE A 84 3.12 7.01 38.08
CA ILE A 84 3.25 6.13 36.92
C ILE A 84 1.89 5.47 36.74
N SER A 85 0.97 6.15 36.07
CA SER A 85 -0.26 5.55 35.60
C SER A 85 0.12 4.70 34.41
N LEU A 86 -0.11 3.38 34.50
CA LEU A 86 -0.38 2.58 33.31
C LEU A 86 -1.47 3.36 32.57
N GLY A 87 -1.13 3.94 31.41
CA GLY A 87 -2.04 4.85 30.71
C GLY A 87 -3.43 4.22 30.69
N LYS A 88 -4.43 4.94 31.24
CA LYS A 88 -5.82 4.59 30.94
C LYS A 88 -5.97 4.56 29.43
N GLU A 89 -6.90 3.73 28.96
CA GLU A 89 -7.30 3.53 27.57
C GLU A 89 -6.74 4.60 26.64
N LEU A 90 -5.95 4.17 25.65
CA LEU A 90 -5.49 5.02 24.55
C LEU A 90 -6.61 6.00 24.24
N PRO A 91 -6.35 7.33 24.17
CA PRO A 91 -7.38 8.26 23.75
C PRO A 91 -7.98 7.63 22.50
N VAL A 92 -9.29 7.36 22.55
CA VAL A 92 -10.00 6.85 21.39
C VAL A 92 -9.61 7.84 20.32
N LEU A 93 -8.76 7.39 19.39
CA LEU A 93 -8.52 8.17 18.19
C LEU A 93 -9.94 8.38 17.71
N GLU A 94 -10.42 9.63 17.75
CA GLU A 94 -11.58 10.02 16.97
C GLU A 94 -11.31 9.32 15.65
N GLN A 95 -12.16 8.35 15.31
CA GLN A 95 -12.04 7.68 14.04
C GLN A 95 -12.11 8.85 13.07
N ALA A 96 -10.94 9.31 12.60
CA ALA A 96 -10.84 10.25 11.52
C ALA A 96 -11.64 9.52 10.48
N SER A 97 -12.86 10.02 10.27
CA SER A 97 -13.91 9.23 9.68
C SER A 97 -13.26 8.63 8.44
N LEU A 98 -13.15 7.31 8.39
CA LEU A 98 -12.94 6.57 7.14
C LEU A 98 -14.19 6.76 6.26
N GLY A 99 -14.88 7.90 6.36
CA GLY A 99 -15.55 8.51 5.25
C GLY A 99 -14.45 8.79 4.25
N SER A 100 -14.30 7.83 3.33
CA SER A 100 -14.02 8.07 1.93
C SER A 100 -13.56 9.50 1.71
N THR A 101 -12.25 9.71 1.50
CA THR A 101 -11.77 10.95 0.88
C THR A 101 -12.79 11.33 -0.17
N PRO A 102 -13.52 12.46 -0.02
CA PRO A 102 -14.73 12.67 -0.78
C PRO A 102 -14.35 12.60 -2.25
N VAL A 103 -14.80 11.53 -2.92
CA VAL A 103 -14.48 11.31 -4.32
C VAL A 103 -14.97 12.56 -5.03
N THR A 104 -14.02 13.29 -5.58
CA THR A 104 -14.28 14.65 -6.02
C THR A 104 -15.23 14.58 -7.21
N ARG A 105 -16.43 15.16 -7.07
CA ARG A 105 -17.46 15.20 -8.13
C ARG A 105 -17.14 16.23 -9.23
N LYS A 106 -15.86 16.44 -9.53
CA LYS A 106 -15.45 17.33 -10.62
C LYS A 106 -15.64 16.63 -11.98
N GLY A 107 -15.72 17.42 -13.04
CA GLY A 107 -15.96 16.96 -14.40
C GLY A 107 -17.43 17.00 -14.83
N GLU A 108 -17.64 16.81 -16.13
CA GLU A 108 -18.96 16.85 -16.75
C GLU A 108 -19.84 15.68 -16.30
N LYS A 109 -21.15 15.95 -16.16
CA LYS A 109 -22.13 14.92 -15.85
C LYS A 109 -22.26 13.96 -17.03
N LEU A 110 -22.16 12.66 -16.76
CA LEU A 110 -22.31 11.64 -17.78
C LEU A 110 -23.76 11.58 -18.29
N SER A 111 -23.89 11.41 -19.61
CA SER A 111 -25.18 11.06 -20.23
C SER A 111 -25.54 9.60 -19.91
N ASN A 112 -26.83 9.25 -20.01
CA ASN A 112 -27.28 7.86 -19.81
C ASN A 112 -26.58 6.87 -20.76
N GLU A 113 -26.30 7.30 -21.99
CA GLU A 113 -25.58 6.48 -22.98
C GLU A 113 -24.12 6.30 -22.57
N SER A 114 -23.44 7.39 -22.20
CA SER A 114 -22.05 7.33 -21.69
C SER A 114 -21.94 6.46 -20.45
N CYS A 115 -22.88 6.54 -19.51
CA CYS A 115 -22.97 5.66 -18.35
C CYS A 115 -23.05 4.19 -18.76
N LYS A 116 -23.96 3.84 -19.68
CA LYS A 116 -24.09 2.47 -20.18
C LYS A 116 -22.80 1.97 -20.83
N ARG A 117 -22.18 2.78 -21.69
CA ARG A 117 -20.92 2.43 -22.36
C ARG A 117 -19.80 2.18 -21.33
N ILE A 118 -19.63 3.07 -20.35
CA ILE A 118 -18.62 2.91 -19.28
C ILE A 118 -18.89 1.65 -18.46
N LYS A 119 -20.15 1.40 -18.05
CA LYS A 119 -20.50 0.19 -17.30
C LYS A 119 -20.18 -1.07 -18.11
N THR A 120 -20.54 -1.13 -19.38
CA THR A 120 -20.23 -2.28 -20.26
C THR A 120 -18.72 -2.54 -20.35
N VAL A 121 -17.93 -1.49 -20.58
CA VAL A 121 -16.47 -1.59 -20.71
C VAL A 121 -15.84 -2.04 -19.39
N LEU A 122 -16.16 -1.40 -18.27
CA LEU A 122 -15.57 -1.73 -16.97
C LEU A 122 -15.99 -3.12 -16.49
N SER A 123 -17.25 -3.53 -16.72
CA SER A 123 -17.69 -4.89 -16.40
C SER A 123 -16.96 -5.94 -17.22
N SER A 124 -16.68 -5.67 -18.51
CA SER A 124 -15.88 -6.56 -19.36
C SER A 124 -14.43 -6.68 -18.87
N VAL A 125 -13.82 -5.57 -18.46
CA VAL A 125 -12.50 -5.55 -17.82
C VAL A 125 -12.48 -6.39 -16.55
N CYS A 126 -13.44 -6.17 -15.65
CA CYS A 126 -13.53 -6.93 -14.40
C CYS A 126 -13.70 -8.43 -14.67
N TYR A 127 -14.60 -8.80 -15.58
CA TYR A 127 -14.77 -10.19 -16.01
C TYR A 127 -13.47 -10.81 -16.50
N ARG A 128 -12.75 -10.11 -17.38
CA ARG A 128 -11.54 -10.65 -17.96
C ARG A 128 -10.40 -10.82 -16.94
N LEU A 129 -10.28 -9.89 -15.98
CA LEU A 129 -9.32 -10.02 -14.89
C LEU A 129 -9.64 -11.21 -13.98
N MET A 130 -10.93 -11.42 -13.65
CA MET A 130 -11.37 -12.58 -12.87
C MET A 130 -11.07 -13.91 -13.60
N GLU A 131 -11.32 -14.00 -14.91
CA GLU A 131 -10.98 -15.18 -15.72
C GLU A 131 -9.48 -15.46 -15.78
N SER A 132 -8.67 -14.41 -15.70
CA SER A 132 -7.21 -14.50 -15.85
C SER A 132 -6.48 -14.82 -14.55
N GLU A 133 -7.20 -15.03 -13.44
CA GLU A 133 -6.64 -15.30 -12.11
C GLU A 133 -5.57 -16.39 -12.15
N LYS A 134 -5.92 -17.57 -12.68
CA LYS A 134 -5.00 -18.71 -12.68
C LYS A 134 -3.73 -18.40 -13.49
N LEU A 135 -3.89 -17.83 -14.68
CA LEU A 135 -2.76 -17.46 -15.54
C LEU A 135 -1.81 -16.50 -14.81
N LEU A 136 -2.35 -15.47 -14.16
CA LEU A 136 -1.56 -14.44 -13.50
C LEU A 136 -0.87 -14.96 -12.24
N ASN A 137 -1.52 -15.82 -11.45
CA ASN A 137 -0.87 -16.52 -10.33
C ASN A 137 0.24 -17.46 -10.83
N ASP A 138 0.00 -18.18 -11.94
CA ASP A 138 0.99 -19.09 -12.53
C ASP A 138 2.23 -18.35 -13.04
N LEU A 139 2.07 -17.13 -13.57
CA LEU A 139 3.19 -16.24 -13.95
C LEU A 139 3.92 -15.74 -12.70
N ASP A 140 3.17 -15.27 -11.71
CA ASP A 140 3.71 -14.67 -10.49
C ASP A 140 4.44 -15.69 -9.60
N THR A 141 4.07 -16.97 -9.64
CA THR A 141 4.79 -18.04 -8.93
C THR A 141 6.29 -18.09 -9.27
N SER A 142 6.65 -17.68 -10.49
CA SER A 142 8.06 -17.65 -10.95
C SER A 142 8.79 -16.35 -10.59
N SER A 143 8.06 -15.27 -10.29
CA SER A 143 8.60 -13.91 -10.14
C SER A 143 8.26 -13.27 -8.78
N GLY A 144 7.52 -13.94 -7.91
CA GLY A 144 6.89 -13.39 -6.71
C GLY A 144 6.31 -14.46 -5.80
N ASP A 145 5.22 -14.14 -5.11
CA ASP A 145 4.52 -15.01 -4.15
C ASP A 145 3.31 -15.74 -4.73
N GLY A 146 3.04 -15.57 -6.03
CA GLY A 146 2.03 -16.36 -6.75
C GLY A 146 0.59 -15.91 -6.47
N ASP A 147 0.41 -14.64 -6.07
CA ASP A 147 -0.89 -14.10 -5.65
C ASP A 147 -1.43 -12.99 -6.56
N CYS A 148 -0.67 -12.57 -7.59
CA CYS A 148 -1.03 -11.43 -8.45
C CYS A 148 -2.45 -11.54 -9.05
N GLY A 149 -2.80 -12.72 -9.57
CA GLY A 149 -4.12 -12.99 -10.13
C GLY A 149 -5.23 -12.97 -9.09
N SER A 150 -5.03 -13.57 -7.92
CA SER A 150 -6.03 -13.53 -6.84
C SER A 150 -6.20 -12.13 -6.25
N THR A 151 -5.12 -11.33 -6.22
CA THR A 151 -5.13 -9.91 -5.85
C THR A 151 -5.95 -9.08 -6.84
N LEU A 152 -5.75 -9.27 -8.14
CA LEU A 152 -6.53 -8.60 -9.19
C LEU A 152 -7.99 -9.04 -9.23
N ARG A 153 -8.27 -10.33 -8.99
CA ARG A 153 -9.61 -10.87 -8.89
C ARG A 153 -10.42 -10.18 -7.78
N ARG A 154 -9.88 -10.08 -6.57
CA ARG A 154 -10.55 -9.43 -5.43
C ARG A 154 -10.92 -7.97 -5.76
N GLY A 155 -10.00 -7.24 -6.39
CA GLY A 155 -10.26 -5.90 -6.89
C GLY A 155 -11.37 -5.86 -7.94
N ALA A 156 -11.31 -6.74 -8.94
CA ALA A 156 -12.29 -6.82 -10.02
C ALA A 156 -13.69 -7.18 -9.52
N GLU A 157 -13.83 -8.10 -8.56
CA GLU A 157 -15.10 -8.47 -7.93
C GLU A 157 -15.72 -7.27 -7.18
N ALA A 158 -14.91 -6.57 -6.39
CA ALA A 158 -15.35 -5.37 -5.66
C ALA A 158 -15.74 -4.22 -6.61
N MET A 159 -14.93 -3.96 -7.64
CA MET A 159 -15.22 -2.93 -8.65
C MET A 159 -16.49 -3.26 -9.43
N LYS A 160 -16.68 -4.51 -9.87
CA LYS A 160 -17.90 -4.95 -10.57
C LYS A 160 -19.13 -4.73 -9.70
N THR A 161 -19.07 -5.09 -8.43
CA THR A 161 -20.18 -4.92 -7.47
C THR A 161 -20.58 -3.45 -7.38
N TRP A 162 -19.60 -2.54 -7.23
CA TRP A 162 -19.85 -1.10 -7.19
C TRP A 162 -20.42 -0.54 -8.50
N ILE A 163 -19.89 -0.96 -9.66
CA ILE A 163 -20.37 -0.53 -10.99
C ILE A 163 -21.84 -0.93 -11.19
N GLU A 164 -22.24 -2.10 -10.69
CA GLU A 164 -23.60 -2.61 -10.79
C GLU A 164 -24.57 -1.92 -9.82
N SER A 165 -24.12 -1.54 -8.62
CA SER A 165 -24.97 -0.95 -7.59
C SER A 165 -25.12 0.57 -7.67
N GLU A 166 -24.15 1.30 -8.22
CA GLU A 166 -24.10 2.76 -8.12
C GLU A 166 -24.43 3.51 -9.42
N GLU A 167 -24.85 4.78 -9.28
CA GLU A 167 -24.96 5.73 -10.38
C GLU A 167 -23.59 6.33 -10.73
N LEU A 168 -23.23 6.35 -12.02
CA LEU A 168 -21.98 6.95 -12.47
C LEU A 168 -22.19 8.43 -12.75
N LEU A 169 -21.58 9.30 -11.92
CA LEU A 169 -21.78 10.75 -12.01
C LEU A 169 -20.91 11.43 -13.07
N SER A 170 -19.60 11.19 -13.03
CA SER A 170 -18.58 11.71 -13.97
C SER A 170 -17.47 10.68 -14.17
N VAL A 171 -16.64 10.80 -15.21
CA VAL A 171 -15.49 9.89 -15.41
C VAL A 171 -14.47 10.04 -14.27
N SER A 172 -14.27 11.26 -13.78
CA SER A 172 -13.44 11.53 -12.60
C SER A 172 -13.99 10.80 -11.37
N HIS A 173 -15.29 10.90 -11.10
CA HIS A 173 -15.95 10.17 -10.01
C HIS A 173 -15.73 8.65 -10.09
N VAL A 174 -15.82 8.08 -11.30
CA VAL A 174 -15.56 6.65 -11.52
C VAL A 174 -14.11 6.29 -11.17
N ALA A 175 -13.12 7.02 -11.71
CA ALA A 175 -11.71 6.77 -11.43
C ALA A 175 -11.40 6.89 -9.92
N GLY A 176 -11.99 7.88 -9.25
CA GLY A 176 -11.84 8.08 -7.81
C GLY A 176 -12.38 6.94 -6.96
N HIS A 177 -13.56 6.43 -7.28
CA HIS A 177 -14.11 5.28 -6.57
C HIS A 177 -13.32 3.99 -6.85
N MET A 178 -12.91 3.76 -8.09
CA MET A 178 -12.06 2.61 -8.42
C MET A 178 -10.72 2.69 -7.70
N SER A 179 -10.16 3.89 -7.47
CA SER A 179 -8.96 4.09 -6.66
C SER A 179 -9.15 3.57 -5.23
N ILE A 180 -10.24 3.95 -4.57
CA ILE A 180 -10.55 3.52 -3.20
C ILE A 180 -10.70 1.99 -3.16
N ILE A 181 -11.45 1.43 -4.10
CA ILE A 181 -11.66 -0.02 -4.16
C ILE A 181 -10.35 -0.78 -4.40
N ALA A 182 -9.45 -0.25 -5.24
CA ALA A 182 -8.14 -0.86 -5.46
C ALA A 182 -7.32 -0.92 -4.16
N GLU A 183 -7.31 0.16 -3.37
CA GLU A 183 -6.59 0.21 -2.09
C GLU A 183 -7.19 -0.72 -1.03
N GLU A 184 -8.52 -0.82 -0.96
CA GLU A 184 -9.22 -1.59 0.07
C GLU A 184 -9.31 -3.09 -0.24
N ALA A 185 -9.50 -3.48 -1.50
CA ALA A 185 -9.85 -4.86 -1.87
C ALA A 185 -8.66 -5.69 -2.39
N MET A 186 -7.74 -5.09 -3.16
CA MET A 186 -6.68 -5.84 -3.84
C MET A 186 -5.56 -6.24 -2.88
N GLY A 187 -5.18 -5.38 -1.93
CA GLY A 187 -4.02 -5.64 -1.07
C GLY A 187 -2.69 -5.70 -1.85
N GLY A 188 -1.60 -5.92 -1.11
CA GLY A 188 -0.25 -5.93 -1.67
C GLY A 188 0.16 -4.60 -2.33
N SER A 189 1.26 -4.62 -3.07
CA SER A 189 1.72 -3.44 -3.82
C SER A 189 0.80 -3.11 -5.00
N SER A 190 0.15 -4.11 -5.60
CA SER A 190 -0.75 -3.91 -6.75
C SER A 190 -1.93 -3.01 -6.39
N GLY A 191 -2.58 -3.24 -5.23
CA GLY A 191 -3.67 -2.37 -4.77
C GLY A 191 -3.23 -0.93 -4.58
N ALA A 192 -2.07 -0.71 -3.95
CA ALA A 192 -1.50 0.62 -3.76
C ALA A 192 -1.16 1.31 -5.09
N PHE A 193 -0.59 0.60 -6.07
CA PHE A 193 -0.21 1.20 -7.35
C PHE A 193 -1.41 1.47 -8.27
N TYR A 194 -2.39 0.57 -8.34
CA TYR A 194 -3.64 0.84 -9.04
C TYR A 194 -4.43 1.96 -8.37
N GLY A 195 -4.45 2.03 -7.04
CA GLY A 195 -5.00 3.17 -6.28
C GLY A 195 -4.34 4.49 -6.69
N LEU A 196 -3.01 4.59 -6.58
CA LEU A 196 -2.25 5.78 -6.97
C LEU A 196 -2.48 6.18 -8.44
N PHE A 197 -2.52 5.20 -9.34
CA PHE A 197 -2.78 5.41 -10.75
C PHE A 197 -4.17 6.03 -10.99
N LEU A 198 -5.21 5.43 -10.41
CA LEU A 198 -6.59 5.85 -10.57
C LEU A 198 -6.88 7.18 -9.86
N LEU A 199 -6.23 7.44 -8.73
CA LEU A 199 -6.32 8.72 -8.02
C LEU A 199 -5.73 9.87 -8.87
N ALA A 200 -4.60 9.64 -9.52
CA ALA A 200 -4.01 10.64 -10.42
C ALA A 200 -4.89 10.80 -11.69
N ALA A 201 -5.42 9.71 -12.23
CA ALA A 201 -6.37 9.77 -13.34
C ALA A 201 -7.65 10.55 -12.97
N GLN A 202 -8.20 10.35 -11.75
CA GLN A 202 -9.33 11.13 -11.23
C GLN A 202 -9.03 12.64 -11.31
N GLN A 203 -7.84 13.06 -10.87
CA GLN A 203 -7.45 14.47 -10.86
C GLN A 203 -7.40 15.02 -12.30
N ALA A 204 -6.70 14.36 -13.21
CA ALA A 204 -6.61 14.77 -14.60
C ALA A 204 -7.98 14.90 -15.28
N LEU A 205 -8.84 13.88 -15.12
CA LEU A 205 -10.19 13.83 -15.71
C LEU A 205 -11.16 14.87 -15.11
N GLY A 206 -10.87 15.40 -13.92
CA GLY A 206 -11.68 16.42 -13.28
C GLY A 206 -11.47 17.83 -13.82
N TYR A 207 -10.35 18.09 -14.51
CA TYR A 207 -10.00 19.41 -15.05
C TYR A 207 -10.24 19.51 -16.57
N GLU A 208 -9.92 18.47 -17.33
CA GLU A 208 -10.10 18.44 -18.79
C GLU A 208 -10.85 17.17 -19.23
N PRO A 209 -12.21 17.24 -19.29
CA PRO A 209 -13.04 16.15 -19.77
C PRO A 209 -12.72 15.86 -21.25
N GLY A 210 -12.02 14.75 -21.51
CA GLY A 210 -11.63 14.33 -22.87
C GLY A 210 -10.20 13.81 -22.99
N PHE A 211 -9.32 14.11 -22.03
CA PHE A 211 -7.90 13.77 -22.13
C PHE A 211 -7.54 12.46 -21.41
N GLY A 212 -8.05 11.33 -21.93
CA GLY A 212 -7.68 9.99 -21.42
C GLY A 212 -6.17 9.72 -21.47
N VAL A 213 -5.47 10.32 -22.44
CA VAL A 213 -4.01 10.23 -22.60
C VAL A 213 -3.26 10.88 -21.44
N GLU A 214 -3.72 12.05 -20.98
CA GLU A 214 -3.08 12.76 -19.87
C GLU A 214 -3.37 12.05 -18.54
N ALA A 215 -4.59 11.52 -18.36
CA ALA A 215 -4.92 10.70 -17.20
C ALA A 215 -4.02 9.46 -17.08
N LEU A 216 -3.74 8.78 -18.21
CA LEU A 216 -2.79 7.67 -18.28
C LEU A 216 -1.37 8.13 -17.90
N ARG A 217 -0.93 9.29 -18.41
CA ARG A 217 0.40 9.83 -18.09
C ARG A 217 0.56 10.14 -16.60
N GLN A 218 -0.37 10.91 -16.04
CA GLN A 218 -0.32 11.29 -14.63
C GLN A 218 -0.40 10.07 -13.70
N GLY A 219 -1.20 9.07 -14.08
CA GLY A 219 -1.25 7.78 -13.42
C GLY A 219 0.12 7.10 -13.36
N MET A 220 0.80 6.96 -14.50
CA MET A 220 2.16 6.39 -14.56
C MET A 220 3.16 7.22 -13.76
N ASP A 221 3.13 8.55 -13.88
CA ASP A 221 4.02 9.44 -13.13
C ASP A 221 3.86 9.28 -11.61
N ARG A 222 2.62 9.04 -11.16
CA ARG A 222 2.34 8.74 -9.75
C ARG A 222 2.93 7.41 -9.32
N ILE A 223 2.77 6.35 -10.12
CA ILE A 223 3.39 5.05 -9.84
C ILE A 223 4.92 5.21 -9.79
N MET A 224 5.55 5.83 -10.79
CA MET A 224 7.01 6.00 -10.85
C MET A 224 7.53 6.77 -9.63
N LYS A 225 6.86 7.87 -9.25
CA LYS A 225 7.25 8.71 -8.11
C LYS A 225 7.27 7.97 -6.77
N TYR A 226 6.25 7.16 -6.49
CA TYR A 226 6.11 6.50 -5.19
C TYR A 226 6.62 5.05 -5.18
N GLY A 227 6.50 4.35 -6.31
CA GLY A 227 6.99 2.99 -6.49
C GLY A 227 8.49 2.89 -6.75
N LYS A 228 9.15 3.99 -7.12
CA LYS A 228 10.59 4.03 -7.46
C LYS A 228 10.96 3.01 -8.53
N ALA A 229 10.05 2.80 -9.48
CA ALA A 229 10.23 1.96 -10.66
C ALA A 229 10.18 2.86 -11.91
N GLU A 230 10.89 2.46 -12.94
CA GLU A 230 10.94 3.12 -14.24
C GLU A 230 10.46 2.17 -15.35
N VAL A 231 10.19 2.72 -16.53
CA VAL A 231 9.97 1.90 -17.73
C VAL A 231 11.25 1.14 -18.04
N GLY A 232 11.15 -0.17 -18.24
CA GLY A 232 12.28 -1.09 -18.39
C GLY A 232 12.61 -1.89 -17.13
N ASP A 233 11.97 -1.60 -15.99
CA ASP A 233 12.22 -2.31 -14.73
C ASP A 233 11.46 -3.63 -14.58
N ARG A 234 10.77 -4.06 -15.65
CA ARG A 234 9.94 -5.28 -15.72
C ARG A 234 8.73 -5.18 -14.78
N THR A 235 7.81 -4.27 -15.09
CA THR A 235 6.61 -3.99 -14.28
C THR A 235 5.40 -3.62 -15.15
N MET A 236 4.27 -3.32 -14.50
CA MET A 236 3.08 -2.76 -15.15
C MET A 236 3.34 -1.46 -15.93
N LEU A 237 4.42 -0.72 -15.63
CA LEU A 237 4.77 0.52 -16.33
C LEU A 237 5.15 0.29 -17.80
N ASP A 238 5.73 -0.86 -18.13
CA ASP A 238 6.19 -1.19 -19.49
C ASP A 238 5.04 -1.15 -20.51
N PRO A 239 3.98 -1.97 -20.36
CA PRO A 239 2.84 -1.93 -21.28
C PRO A 239 2.03 -0.63 -21.19
N LEU A 240 1.97 0.03 -20.03
CA LEU A 240 1.30 1.32 -19.89
C LEU A 240 2.00 2.40 -20.73
N ASP A 241 3.32 2.46 -20.71
CA ASP A 241 4.10 3.43 -21.47
C ASP A 241 4.04 3.13 -22.98
N ALA A 242 4.07 1.85 -23.36
CA ALA A 242 3.89 1.44 -24.76
C ALA A 242 2.53 1.89 -25.32
N ALA A 243 1.43 1.65 -24.60
CA ALA A 243 0.11 2.14 -24.98
C ALA A 243 0.04 3.67 -25.01
N TYR A 244 0.59 4.33 -23.98
CA TYR A 244 0.59 5.79 -23.88
C TYR A 244 1.24 6.47 -25.09
N ARG A 245 2.39 5.98 -25.55
CA ARG A 245 3.11 6.56 -26.70
C ARG A 245 2.24 6.54 -27.96
N ILE A 246 1.59 5.42 -28.26
CA ILE A 246 0.70 5.28 -29.43
C ILE A 246 -0.53 6.18 -29.29
N LEU A 247 -1.17 6.19 -28.12
CA LEU A 247 -2.34 7.04 -27.88
C LEU A 247 -2.01 8.53 -27.99
N LYS A 248 -0.83 8.95 -27.50
CA LYS A 248 -0.35 10.33 -27.59
C LYS A 248 -0.09 10.74 -29.04
N GLU A 249 0.56 9.88 -29.81
CA GLU A 249 0.85 10.13 -31.23
C GLU A 249 -0.46 10.22 -32.04
N GLY A 250 -1.36 9.25 -31.88
CA GLY A 250 -2.65 9.26 -32.58
C GLY A 250 -3.51 10.46 -32.20
N HIS A 251 -3.48 10.90 -30.95
CA HIS A 251 -4.13 12.14 -30.52
C HIS A 251 -3.53 13.37 -31.20
N THR A 252 -2.20 13.48 -31.24
CA THR A 252 -1.50 14.61 -31.88
C THR A 252 -1.78 14.69 -33.38
N ASN A 253 -1.89 13.54 -34.04
CA ASN A 253 -2.12 13.43 -35.47
C ASN A 253 -3.61 13.45 -35.86
N ASN A 254 -4.53 13.54 -34.89
CA ASN A 254 -5.98 13.43 -35.08
C ASN A 254 -6.37 12.18 -35.88
N SER A 255 -5.71 11.05 -35.56
CA SER A 255 -5.93 9.75 -36.18
C SER A 255 -7.27 9.13 -35.78
N ASP A 256 -7.71 8.12 -36.53
CA ASP A 256 -8.90 7.32 -36.16
C ASP A 256 -8.74 6.75 -34.74
N SER A 257 -9.70 7.06 -33.87
CA SER A 257 -9.59 6.75 -32.43
C SER A 257 -9.63 5.25 -32.14
N MET A 258 -10.44 4.49 -32.88
CA MET A 258 -10.56 3.05 -32.66
C MET A 258 -9.34 2.30 -33.16
N LYS A 259 -8.82 2.66 -34.34
CA LYS A 259 -7.57 2.10 -34.84
C LYS A 259 -6.39 2.46 -33.94
N THR A 260 -6.30 3.71 -33.48
CA THR A 260 -5.25 4.13 -32.54
C THR A 260 -5.32 3.33 -31.24
N LEU A 261 -6.53 3.06 -30.73
CA LEU A 261 -6.70 2.22 -29.55
C LEU A 261 -6.27 0.77 -29.82
N GLU A 262 -6.62 0.20 -30.97
CA GLU A 262 -6.19 -1.15 -31.37
C GLU A 262 -4.65 -1.25 -31.44
N ASP A 263 -4.00 -0.27 -32.08
CA ASP A 263 -2.54 -0.19 -32.17
C ASP A 263 -1.89 -0.04 -30.79
N ALA A 264 -2.48 0.76 -29.90
CA ALA A 264 -1.99 0.94 -28.53
C ALA A 264 -2.09 -0.34 -27.69
N VAL A 265 -3.19 -1.09 -27.83
CA VAL A 265 -3.37 -2.38 -27.14
C VAL A 265 -2.37 -3.40 -27.67
N ASN A 266 -2.16 -3.46 -29.00
CA ASN A 266 -1.16 -4.35 -29.60
C ASN A 266 0.25 -4.04 -29.08
N ALA A 267 0.61 -2.75 -28.95
CA ALA A 267 1.89 -2.33 -28.40
C ALA A 267 2.03 -2.73 -26.91
N ALA A 268 0.96 -2.58 -26.11
CA ALA A 268 0.95 -3.01 -24.72
C ALA A 268 1.12 -4.53 -24.56
N GLU A 269 0.43 -5.34 -25.38
CA GLU A 269 0.60 -6.80 -25.37
C GLU A 269 2.02 -7.22 -25.70
N GLN A 270 2.60 -6.66 -26.77
CA GLN A 270 3.99 -6.93 -27.15
C GLN A 270 4.97 -6.51 -26.05
N SER A 271 4.75 -5.34 -25.43
CA SER A 271 5.59 -4.86 -24.34
C SER A 271 5.44 -5.71 -23.09
N ALA A 272 4.25 -6.21 -22.78
CA ALA A 272 4.02 -7.13 -21.67
C ALA A 272 4.74 -8.46 -21.90
N GLU A 273 4.67 -9.04 -23.10
CA GLU A 273 5.43 -10.25 -23.43
C GLU A 273 6.95 -10.02 -23.36
N ALA A 274 7.43 -8.87 -23.84
CA ALA A 274 8.86 -8.53 -23.83
C ALA A 274 9.47 -8.46 -22.43
N THR A 275 8.65 -8.27 -21.38
CA THR A 275 9.12 -8.31 -19.98
C THR A 275 9.77 -9.65 -19.60
N ALA A 276 9.46 -10.74 -20.31
CA ALA A 276 10.11 -12.04 -20.12
C ALA A 276 11.63 -11.98 -20.35
N MET A 277 12.11 -11.02 -21.15
CA MET A 277 13.52 -10.83 -21.48
C MET A 277 14.16 -9.68 -20.70
N MET A 278 13.44 -9.06 -19.76
CA MET A 278 13.90 -7.90 -18.98
C MET A 278 14.42 -8.33 -17.61
N ALA A 279 15.45 -7.63 -17.15
CA ALA A 279 15.94 -7.76 -15.78
C ALA A 279 14.98 -7.06 -14.81
N ALA A 280 14.53 -7.77 -13.78
CA ALA A 280 13.70 -7.19 -12.74
C ALA A 280 14.51 -6.23 -11.86
N ARG A 281 14.11 -4.95 -11.84
CA ARG A 281 14.77 -3.92 -10.99
C ARG A 281 13.85 -3.38 -9.90
N ALA A 282 12.56 -3.69 -9.99
CA ALA A 282 11.54 -3.32 -9.02
C ALA A 282 10.70 -4.53 -8.54
N GLY A 283 9.88 -4.31 -7.52
CA GLY A 283 8.95 -5.31 -6.99
C GLY A 283 9.63 -6.52 -6.33
N ARG A 284 8.86 -7.60 -6.17
CA ARG A 284 9.36 -8.87 -5.60
C ARG A 284 10.32 -9.59 -6.55
N ALA A 285 10.12 -9.44 -7.86
CA ALA A 285 10.94 -10.05 -8.89
C ALA A 285 12.42 -9.65 -8.83
N ARG A 286 12.74 -8.46 -8.29
CA ARG A 286 14.13 -8.01 -8.11
C ARG A 286 14.97 -8.92 -7.19
N TYR A 287 14.32 -9.72 -6.35
CA TYR A 287 14.99 -10.64 -5.42
C TYR A 287 15.12 -12.06 -5.98
N VAL A 288 14.56 -12.31 -7.16
CA VAL A 288 14.61 -13.61 -7.84
C VAL A 288 15.84 -13.68 -8.73
N ASN A 289 16.43 -14.87 -8.86
CA ASN A 289 17.57 -15.08 -9.75
C ASN A 289 17.16 -14.76 -11.21
N PRO A 290 17.90 -13.92 -11.96
CA PRO A 290 17.60 -13.60 -13.36
C PRO A 290 17.38 -14.82 -14.26
N ASP A 291 18.08 -15.93 -14.01
CA ASP A 291 17.94 -17.17 -14.81
C ASP A 291 16.56 -17.83 -14.64
N GLN A 292 15.82 -17.48 -13.59
CA GLN A 292 14.46 -17.97 -13.32
C GLN A 292 13.36 -17.06 -13.89
N LEU A 293 13.73 -15.86 -14.36
CA LEU A 293 12.81 -14.82 -14.82
C LEU A 293 12.47 -14.91 -16.32
N GLY A 294 12.34 -16.13 -16.87
CA GLY A 294 12.11 -16.36 -18.30
C GLY A 294 10.65 -16.24 -18.78
N ARG A 295 9.73 -15.82 -17.92
CA ARG A 295 8.30 -15.64 -18.24
C ARG A 295 7.89 -14.17 -18.10
N PRO A 296 6.83 -13.71 -18.78
CA PRO A 296 6.34 -12.34 -18.63
C PRO A 296 6.00 -11.96 -17.19
N ASP A 297 6.20 -10.69 -16.85
CA ASP A 297 5.76 -10.12 -15.57
C ASP A 297 4.23 -10.18 -15.44
N PRO A 298 3.70 -10.69 -14.32
CA PRO A 298 2.26 -10.81 -14.12
C PRO A 298 1.56 -9.43 -14.06
N GLY A 299 2.22 -8.40 -13.52
CA GLY A 299 1.67 -7.03 -13.47
C GLY A 299 1.57 -6.41 -14.86
N ALA A 300 2.59 -6.60 -15.70
CA ALA A 300 2.58 -6.20 -17.10
C ALA A 300 1.52 -6.95 -17.90
N MET A 301 1.41 -8.26 -17.73
CA MET A 301 0.42 -9.07 -18.40
C MET A 301 -1.01 -8.67 -18.00
N ALA A 302 -1.24 -8.35 -16.73
CA ALA A 302 -2.53 -7.82 -16.27
C ALA A 302 -2.93 -6.53 -17.00
N VAL A 303 -1.97 -5.62 -17.26
CA VAL A 303 -2.21 -4.39 -18.04
C VAL A 303 -2.66 -4.68 -19.46
N ALA A 304 -1.94 -5.56 -20.15
CA ALA A 304 -2.31 -5.99 -21.50
C ALA A 304 -3.73 -6.59 -21.53
N ILE A 305 -4.05 -7.43 -20.54
CA ILE A 305 -5.35 -8.09 -20.42
C ILE A 305 -6.50 -7.08 -20.28
N TRP A 306 -6.41 -6.13 -19.35
CA TRP A 306 -7.50 -5.18 -19.17
C TRP A 306 -7.60 -4.15 -20.30
N LEU A 307 -6.48 -3.76 -20.92
CA LEU A 307 -6.50 -2.91 -22.12
C LEU A 307 -7.22 -3.60 -23.29
N ARG A 308 -6.92 -4.88 -23.53
CA ARG A 308 -7.59 -5.67 -24.57
C ARG A 308 -9.07 -5.86 -24.29
N ALA A 309 -9.44 -6.13 -23.04
CA ALA A 309 -10.84 -6.24 -22.64
C ALA A 309 -11.60 -4.93 -22.89
N ALA A 310 -11.01 -3.79 -22.51
CA ALA A 310 -11.61 -2.48 -22.73
C ALA A 310 -11.81 -2.16 -24.22
N HIS A 311 -10.81 -2.43 -25.06
CA HIS A 311 -10.90 -2.27 -26.51
C HIS A 311 -11.99 -3.13 -27.13
N ASN A 312 -12.03 -4.42 -26.79
CA ASN A 312 -13.02 -5.34 -27.37
C ASN A 312 -14.45 -4.94 -26.99
N ALA A 313 -14.66 -4.51 -25.75
CA ALA A 313 -15.96 -3.99 -25.30
C ALA A 313 -16.33 -2.69 -26.01
N LEU A 314 -15.40 -1.76 -26.23
CA LEU A 314 -15.63 -0.52 -26.96
C LEU A 314 -15.96 -0.77 -28.43
N ARG A 315 -15.29 -1.73 -29.08
CA ARG A 315 -15.52 -2.09 -30.49
C ARG A 315 -16.87 -2.77 -30.71
N ALA A 316 -17.42 -3.42 -29.68
CA ALA A 316 -18.71 -4.11 -29.75
C ALA A 316 -19.92 -3.19 -29.52
N LEU A 317 -19.69 -1.94 -29.10
CA LEU A 317 -20.71 -0.90 -28.90
C LEU A 317 -20.93 -0.09 -30.18
#